data_AF-B4DN68-F1
#
_entry.id   AF-B4DN68-F1
#
_cell.length_a   1.000
_cell.length_b   1.000
_cell.length_c   1.000
_cell.angle_alpha   90.00
_cell.angle_beta   90.00
_cell.angle_gamma   90.00
#
_symmetry.space_group_name_H-M   'P 1'
#
loop_
_entity.id
_entity.type
_entity.pdbx_description
1 polymer ?
#
loop_
_entity_poly.entity_id
_entity_poly.type
_entity_poly.pdbx_seq_one_letter_code
_entity_poly.pdbx_strand_id
1 'polypeptide(L)'
;MDVSGQETDWRSTAFRQKLVSQIEDAMRKAGVAHSKSSKDMESHVFLKAKTRDEYLSLVARLIIHFRDIHNKKSQASVSAQLQLQQVALQQQQQQQQFQQQQQAALQQQQQQQQQQQFQAQQSAMQQQFQAVVQQQQQLQQQQQQQQHLIKLHHQNQQQIQQQQQQLQRIAQLQLQQQQQQQQQQQQQQQQALQAQPPIQQPPMQQPQPPPSQALPQQLQQMHHTQHHQPPPQPQCAPG
;
A
#
# COMPACT_ATOMS: atom_id res chain seq x y z
N MET A 1 -25.56 -108.65 8.76
CA MET A 1 -25.19 -107.23 8.69
C MET A 1 -23.67 -107.17 8.71
N ASP A 2 -23.07 -106.99 7.53
CA ASP A 2 -21.62 -106.97 7.30
C ASP A 2 -21.14 -105.52 7.39
N VAL A 3 -20.32 -105.21 8.39
CA VAL A 3 -19.76 -103.85 8.57
C VAL A 3 -18.31 -103.85 9.10
N SER A 4 -17.65 -105.00 9.17
CA SER A 4 -16.32 -105.14 9.82
C SER A 4 -15.20 -105.59 8.87
N GLY A 5 -15.40 -105.54 7.55
CA GLY A 5 -14.39 -105.88 6.53
C GLY A 5 -13.62 -104.69 5.94
N GLN A 6 -14.06 -103.45 6.17
CA GLN A 6 -13.48 -102.25 5.51
C GLN A 6 -12.49 -101.45 6.37
N GLU A 7 -12.21 -101.91 7.59
CA GLU A 7 -11.35 -101.20 8.55
C GLU A 7 -9.85 -101.53 8.42
N THR A 8 -9.50 -102.57 7.66
CA THR A 8 -8.18 -103.21 7.75
C THR A 8 -7.14 -102.61 6.79
N ASP A 9 -7.56 -101.91 5.74
CA ASP A 9 -6.67 -101.55 4.62
C ASP A 9 -6.17 -100.10 4.64
N TRP A 10 -5.75 -99.62 5.81
CA TRP A 10 -5.10 -98.30 5.91
C TRP A 10 -3.77 -98.23 5.12
N ARG A 11 -3.19 -99.40 4.83
CA ARG A 11 -2.01 -99.55 3.96
C ARG A 11 -2.35 -99.60 2.47
N SER A 12 -3.62 -99.70 2.10
CA SER A 12 -4.03 -99.74 0.70
C SER A 12 -3.70 -98.43 0.00
N THR A 13 -3.22 -98.56 -1.23
CA THR A 13 -2.88 -97.43 -2.10
C THR A 13 -4.06 -96.48 -2.24
N ALA A 14 -5.29 -96.99 -2.37
CA ALA A 14 -6.48 -96.16 -2.51
C ALA A 14 -6.74 -95.28 -1.27
N PHE A 15 -6.53 -95.82 -0.07
CA PHE A 15 -6.71 -95.07 1.18
C PHE A 15 -5.64 -94.00 1.35
N ARG A 16 -4.39 -94.35 1.09
CA ARG A 16 -3.26 -93.41 1.13
C ARG A 16 -3.45 -92.27 0.13
N GLN A 17 -3.89 -92.55 -1.10
CA GLN A 17 -4.18 -91.52 -2.09
C GLN A 17 -5.28 -90.54 -1.64
N LYS A 18 -6.33 -91.03 -0.97
CA LYS A 18 -7.35 -90.15 -0.38
C LYS A 18 -6.76 -89.20 0.67
N LEU A 19 -5.81 -89.66 1.48
CA LEU A 19 -5.15 -88.82 2.48
C LEU A 19 -4.15 -87.84 1.85
N VAL A 20 -3.38 -88.26 0.84
CA VAL A 20 -2.53 -87.36 0.05
C VAL A 20 -3.36 -86.21 -0.53
N SER A 21 -4.53 -86.51 -1.09
CA SER A 21 -5.43 -85.49 -1.63
C SER A 21 -5.98 -84.54 -0.56
N GLN A 22 -6.29 -85.04 0.65
CA GLN A 22 -6.72 -84.18 1.76
C GLN A 22 -5.60 -83.28 2.29
N ILE A 23 -4.34 -83.75 2.29
CA ILE A 23 -3.18 -82.93 2.63
C ILE A 23 -2.96 -81.85 1.55
N GLU A 24 -3.05 -82.21 0.25
CA GLU A 24 -2.93 -81.24 -0.86
C GLU A 24 -4.00 -80.14 -0.75
N ASP A 25 -5.26 -80.51 -0.49
CA ASP A 25 -6.36 -79.57 -0.34
C ASP A 25 -6.14 -78.62 0.86
N ALA A 26 -5.69 -79.16 1.99
CA ALA A 26 -5.38 -78.35 3.18
C ALA A 26 -4.21 -77.39 2.94
N MET A 27 -3.14 -77.85 2.27
CA MET A 27 -1.99 -77.01 1.93
C MET A 27 -2.32 -75.94 0.90
N ARG A 28 -3.09 -76.29 -0.14
CA ARG A 28 -3.57 -75.34 -1.15
C ARG A 28 -4.43 -74.26 -0.50
N LYS A 29 -5.30 -74.63 0.44
CA LYS A 29 -6.09 -73.68 1.23
C LYS A 29 -5.20 -72.81 2.13
N ALA A 30 -4.16 -73.37 2.74
CA ALA A 30 -3.23 -72.61 3.58
C ALA A 30 -2.43 -71.53 2.84
N GLY A 31 -2.26 -71.66 1.51
CA GLY A 31 -1.58 -70.66 0.68
C GLY A 31 -0.11 -70.45 1.07
N VAL A 32 0.51 -71.45 1.69
CA VAL A 32 1.94 -71.44 2.03
C VAL A 32 2.76 -71.96 0.84
N ALA A 33 3.81 -71.22 0.45
CA ALA A 33 4.76 -71.72 -0.53
C ALA A 33 5.51 -72.91 0.09
N HIS A 34 5.14 -74.13 -0.28
CA HIS A 34 5.71 -75.33 0.30
C HIS A 34 6.71 -76.00 -0.65
N SER A 35 7.87 -76.37 -0.08
CA SER A 35 8.98 -76.96 -0.84
C SER A 35 8.92 -78.49 -0.93
N LYS A 36 7.99 -79.16 -0.24
CA LYS A 36 7.77 -80.62 -0.32
C LYS A 36 6.36 -80.90 -0.85
N SER A 37 6.16 -82.02 -1.52
CA SER A 37 4.83 -82.40 -2.06
C SER A 37 4.00 -83.13 -0.99
N SER A 38 2.65 -83.07 -1.04
CA SER A 38 1.82 -83.88 -0.13
C SER A 38 2.15 -85.37 -0.18
N LYS A 39 2.59 -85.84 -1.34
CA LYS A 39 2.98 -87.23 -1.53
C LYS A 39 4.23 -87.57 -0.72
N ASP A 40 5.20 -86.66 -0.66
CA ASP A 40 6.42 -86.82 0.15
C ASP A 40 6.08 -86.79 1.64
N MET A 41 5.21 -85.86 2.04
CA MET A 41 4.82 -85.68 3.43
C MET A 41 3.98 -86.85 3.94
N GLU A 42 3.04 -87.36 3.13
CA GLU A 42 2.30 -88.59 3.45
C GLU A 42 3.22 -89.80 3.49
N SER A 43 4.17 -89.91 2.56
CA SER A 43 5.15 -91.01 2.55
C SER A 43 5.97 -91.04 3.85
N HIS A 44 6.42 -89.87 4.33
CA HIS A 44 7.12 -89.75 5.60
C HIS A 44 6.23 -90.16 6.78
N VAL A 45 4.98 -89.70 6.82
CA VAL A 45 4.04 -90.07 7.90
C VAL A 45 3.72 -91.56 7.87
N PHE A 46 3.59 -92.15 6.68
CA PHE A 46 3.36 -93.58 6.49
C PHE A 46 4.54 -94.43 6.98
N LEU A 47 5.77 -94.04 6.66
CA LEU A 47 6.98 -94.74 7.13
C LEU A 47 7.18 -94.59 8.64
N LYS A 48 6.77 -93.45 9.20
CA LYS A 48 6.90 -93.16 10.63
C LYS A 48 5.87 -93.90 11.48
N ALA A 49 4.67 -94.13 10.94
CA ALA A 49 3.58 -94.75 11.66
C ALA A 49 3.67 -96.27 11.67
N LYS A 50 3.57 -96.87 12.86
CA LYS A 50 3.54 -98.34 13.02
C LYS A 50 2.13 -98.91 13.00
N THR A 51 1.13 -98.09 13.31
CA THR A 51 -0.29 -98.48 13.42
C THR A 51 -1.19 -97.49 12.67
N ARG A 52 -2.43 -97.93 12.38
CA ARG A 52 -3.47 -97.11 11.73
C ARG A 52 -3.75 -95.84 12.53
N ASP A 53 -3.88 -95.97 13.84
CA ASP A 53 -4.21 -94.87 14.74
C ASP A 53 -3.10 -93.80 14.75
N GLU A 54 -1.84 -94.23 14.82
CA GLU A 54 -0.69 -93.31 14.77
C GLU A 54 -0.60 -92.59 13.42
N TYR A 55 -0.83 -93.31 12.32
CA TYR A 55 -0.87 -92.74 10.97
C TYR A 55 -1.97 -91.69 10.84
N LEU A 56 -3.20 -92.01 11.26
CA LEU A 56 -4.33 -91.08 11.21
C LEU A 56 -4.12 -89.88 12.13
N SER A 57 -3.57 -90.08 13.33
CA SER A 57 -3.29 -89.00 14.27
C SER A 57 -2.25 -88.03 13.71
N LEU A 58 -1.17 -88.54 13.09
CA LEU A 58 -0.13 -87.71 12.48
C LEU A 58 -0.66 -86.94 11.26
N VAL A 59 -1.43 -87.61 10.38
CA VAL A 59 -2.06 -86.95 9.22
C VAL A 59 -3.10 -85.91 9.67
N ALA A 60 -3.91 -86.21 10.69
CA ALA A 60 -4.88 -85.29 11.23
C ALA A 60 -4.22 -84.04 11.81
N ARG A 61 -3.16 -84.18 12.62
CA ARG A 61 -2.39 -83.03 13.13
C ARG A 61 -1.80 -82.20 12.00
N LEU A 62 -1.28 -82.84 10.96
CA LEU A 62 -0.72 -82.15 9.79
C LEU A 62 -1.79 -81.31 9.06
N ILE A 63 -2.96 -81.89 8.81
CA ILE A 63 -4.09 -81.20 8.16
C ILE A 63 -4.61 -80.05 9.04
N ILE A 64 -4.75 -80.26 10.36
CA ILE A 64 -5.15 -79.22 11.32
C ILE A 64 -4.13 -78.08 11.32
N HIS A 65 -2.83 -78.39 11.29
CA HIS A 65 -1.78 -77.37 11.27
C HIS A 65 -1.88 -76.47 10.02
N PHE A 66 -2.09 -77.05 8.84
CA PHE A 66 -2.28 -76.26 7.62
C PHE A 66 -3.58 -75.44 7.65
N ARG A 67 -4.66 -76.00 8.19
CA ARG A 67 -5.92 -75.26 8.38
C ARG A 67 -5.78 -74.10 9.38
N ASP A 68 -5.01 -74.28 10.46
CA ASP A 68 -4.74 -73.22 11.44
C ASP A 68 -3.93 -72.07 10.82
N ILE A 69 -2.92 -72.38 10.00
CA ILE A 69 -2.15 -71.37 9.26
C ILE A 69 -3.07 -70.53 8.35
N HIS A 70 -4.03 -71.16 7.66
CA HIS A 70 -5.05 -70.44 6.90
C HIS A 70 -5.91 -69.55 7.82
N ASN A 71 -6.38 -70.08 8.94
CA ASN A 71 -7.32 -69.37 9.82
C ASN A 71 -6.68 -68.15 10.50
N LYS A 72 -5.40 -68.21 10.89
CA LYS A 72 -4.64 -67.06 11.41
C LYS A 72 -4.47 -65.96 10.37
N LYS A 73 -4.32 -66.33 9.09
CA LYS A 73 -4.21 -65.38 7.98
C LYS A 73 -5.57 -64.77 7.62
N SER A 74 -6.66 -65.54 7.69
CA SER A 74 -8.04 -65.03 7.53
C SER A 74 -8.48 -64.11 8.67
N GLN A 75 -8.05 -64.37 9.92
CA GLN A 75 -8.31 -63.50 11.07
C GLN A 75 -7.51 -62.17 10.99
N ALA A 76 -6.33 -62.18 10.34
CA ALA A 76 -5.55 -60.98 10.05
C ALA A 76 -6.15 -60.15 8.89
N SER A 77 -6.84 -60.77 7.93
CA SER A 77 -7.47 -60.04 6.81
C SER A 77 -8.73 -59.26 7.19
N VAL A 78 -9.52 -59.75 8.15
CA VAL A 78 -10.72 -59.02 8.63
C VAL A 78 -10.33 -57.82 9.50
N SER A 79 -9.31 -57.98 10.34
CA SER A 79 -8.77 -56.86 11.15
C SER A 79 -8.02 -55.84 10.29
N ALA A 80 -7.29 -56.26 9.25
CA ALA A 80 -6.65 -55.34 8.30
C ALA A 80 -7.67 -54.54 7.46
N GLN A 81 -8.76 -55.15 6.98
CA GLN A 81 -9.81 -54.41 6.26
C GLN A 81 -10.53 -53.38 7.14
N LEU A 82 -10.84 -53.72 8.40
CA LEU A 82 -11.45 -52.78 9.34
C LEU A 82 -10.50 -51.63 9.69
N GLN A 83 -9.20 -51.90 9.86
CA GLN A 83 -8.20 -50.87 10.10
C GLN A 83 -8.00 -49.95 8.88
N LEU A 84 -7.98 -50.50 7.67
CA LEU A 84 -7.87 -49.73 6.42
C LEU A 84 -9.12 -48.86 6.18
N GLN A 85 -10.32 -49.37 6.49
CA GLN A 85 -11.55 -48.58 6.42
C GLN A 85 -11.52 -47.41 7.42
N GLN A 86 -11.00 -47.65 8.64
CA GLN A 86 -10.89 -46.62 9.69
C GLN A 86 -9.82 -45.57 9.36
N VAL A 87 -8.68 -45.97 8.79
CA VAL A 87 -7.65 -45.05 8.31
C VAL A 87 -8.12 -44.27 7.07
N ALA A 88 -8.88 -44.90 6.17
CA ALA A 88 -9.48 -44.20 5.03
C ALA A 88 -10.50 -43.13 5.47
N LEU A 89 -11.34 -43.44 6.47
CA LEU A 89 -12.26 -42.47 7.08
C LEU A 89 -11.51 -41.32 7.78
N GLN A 90 -10.40 -41.63 8.46
CA GLN A 90 -9.57 -40.61 9.11
C GLN A 90 -8.84 -39.73 8.09
N GLN A 91 -8.38 -40.30 6.97
CA GLN A 91 -7.78 -39.55 5.86
C GLN A 91 -8.82 -38.67 5.14
N GLN A 92 -10.05 -39.16 4.96
CA GLN A 92 -11.15 -38.37 4.39
C GLN A 92 -11.50 -37.17 5.28
N GLN A 93 -11.53 -37.35 6.61
CA GLN A 93 -11.79 -36.26 7.55
C GLN A 93 -10.68 -35.21 7.54
N GLN A 94 -9.41 -35.63 7.42
CA GLN A 94 -8.28 -34.71 7.33
C GLN A 94 -8.30 -33.89 6.03
N GLN A 95 -8.71 -34.50 4.91
CA GLN A 95 -8.85 -33.78 3.63
C GLN A 95 -9.98 -32.74 3.67
N GLN A 96 -11.07 -33.03 4.39
CA GLN A 96 -12.18 -32.10 4.59
C GLN A 96 -11.79 -30.92 5.49
N GLN A 97 -10.95 -31.15 6.50
CA GLN A 97 -10.41 -30.09 7.35
C GLN A 97 -9.46 -29.16 6.59
N PHE A 98 -8.63 -29.70 5.68
CA PHE A 98 -7.75 -28.87 4.83
C PHE A 98 -8.54 -27.99 3.86
N GLN A 99 -9.63 -28.52 3.28
CA GLN A 99 -10.50 -27.75 2.39
C GLN A 99 -11.23 -26.63 3.16
N GLN A 100 -11.68 -26.89 4.39
CA GLN A 100 -12.30 -25.87 5.24
C GLN A 100 -11.29 -24.78 5.64
N GLN A 101 -10.04 -25.15 5.94
CA GLN A 101 -8.99 -24.19 6.29
C GLN A 101 -8.62 -23.29 5.09
N GLN A 102 -8.58 -23.84 3.88
CA GLN A 102 -8.34 -23.04 2.67
C GLN A 102 -9.49 -22.04 2.43
N GLN A 103 -10.73 -22.45 2.65
CA GLN A 103 -11.90 -21.57 2.49
C GLN A 103 -11.97 -20.48 3.58
N ALA A 104 -11.60 -20.81 4.82
CA ALA A 104 -11.49 -19.84 5.91
C ALA A 104 -10.37 -18.81 5.68
N ALA A 105 -9.23 -19.23 5.11
CA ALA A 105 -8.13 -18.33 4.77
C ALA A 105 -8.54 -17.30 3.70
N LEU A 106 -9.25 -17.74 2.66
CA LEU A 106 -9.81 -16.85 1.63
C LEU A 106 -10.82 -15.85 2.21
N GLN A 107 -11.68 -16.29 3.12
CA GLN A 107 -12.65 -15.42 3.78
C GLN A 107 -11.96 -14.39 4.70
N GLN A 108 -10.91 -14.80 5.41
CA GLN A 108 -10.11 -13.89 6.24
C GLN A 108 -9.37 -12.85 5.38
N GLN A 109 -8.83 -13.24 4.22
CA GLN A 109 -8.17 -12.32 3.29
C GLN A 109 -9.15 -11.27 2.76
N GLN A 110 -10.38 -11.68 2.41
CA GLN A 110 -11.41 -10.75 1.94
C GLN A 110 -11.84 -9.77 3.04
N GLN A 111 -11.96 -10.22 4.29
CA GLN A 111 -12.30 -9.35 5.41
C GLN A 111 -11.18 -8.34 5.72
N GLN A 112 -9.91 -8.76 5.59
CA GLN A 112 -8.77 -7.86 5.77
C GLN A 112 -8.71 -6.78 4.68
N GLN A 113 -9.03 -7.13 3.43
CA GLN A 113 -9.09 -6.16 2.33
C GLN A 113 -10.21 -5.12 2.53
N GLN A 114 -11.37 -5.54 3.04
CA GLN A 114 -12.48 -4.64 3.32
C GLN A 114 -12.17 -3.68 4.49
N GLN A 115 -11.47 -4.16 5.53
CA GLN A 115 -11.02 -3.32 6.63
C GLN A 115 -9.97 -2.29 6.19
N GLN A 116 -9.06 -2.68 5.29
CA GLN A 116 -8.05 -1.79 4.73
C GLN A 116 -8.67 -0.69 3.86
N GLN A 117 -9.74 -1.00 3.12
CA GLN A 117 -10.48 -0.01 2.34
C GLN A 117 -11.21 1.01 3.23
N PHE A 118 -11.79 0.58 4.35
CA PHE A 118 -12.44 1.50 5.30
C PHE A 118 -11.43 2.43 5.99
N GLN A 119 -10.27 1.90 6.36
CA GLN A 119 -9.18 2.70 6.94
C GLN A 119 -8.58 3.68 5.93
N ALA A 120 -8.42 3.27 4.66
CA ALA A 120 -7.97 4.16 3.59
C ALA A 120 -8.97 5.30 3.33
N GLN A 121 -10.28 5.00 3.36
CA GLN A 121 -11.32 6.04 3.19
C GLN A 121 -11.32 7.04 4.36
N GLN A 122 -11.15 6.58 5.60
CA GLN A 122 -11.04 7.46 6.76
C GLN A 122 -9.77 8.32 6.71
N SER A 123 -8.63 7.74 6.33
CA SER A 123 -7.36 8.47 6.17
C SER A 123 -7.42 9.48 5.02
N ALA A 124 -8.07 9.16 3.90
CA ALA A 124 -8.22 10.07 2.77
C ALA A 124 -9.02 11.34 3.16
N MET A 125 -10.08 11.19 3.95
CA MET A 125 -10.85 12.33 4.45
C MET A 125 -10.01 13.22 5.38
N GLN A 126 -9.24 12.61 6.29
CA GLN A 126 -8.37 13.35 7.19
C GLN A 126 -7.26 14.10 6.43
N GLN A 127 -6.70 13.48 5.39
CA GLN A 127 -5.69 14.09 4.54
C GLN A 127 -6.27 15.26 3.72
N GLN A 128 -7.51 15.15 3.26
CA GLN A 128 -8.20 16.24 2.56
C GLN A 128 -8.48 17.44 3.47
N PHE A 129 -8.85 17.19 4.74
CA PHE A 129 -9.00 18.26 5.73
C PHE A 129 -7.67 18.95 6.03
N GLN A 130 -6.60 18.17 6.20
CA GLN A 130 -5.26 18.73 6.43
C GLN A 130 -4.76 19.54 5.22
N ALA A 131 -5.03 19.10 3.99
CA ALA A 131 -4.73 19.84 2.77
C ALA A 131 -5.50 21.15 2.67
N VAL A 132 -6.79 21.16 3.02
CA VAL A 132 -7.61 22.39 3.07
C VAL A 132 -7.09 23.37 4.12
N VAL A 133 -6.73 22.90 5.31
CA VAL A 133 -6.17 23.74 6.36
C VAL A 133 -4.84 24.35 5.92
N GLN A 134 -3.98 23.57 5.28
CA GLN A 134 -2.69 24.04 4.78
C GLN A 134 -2.87 25.08 3.65
N GLN A 135 -3.82 24.86 2.74
CA GLN A 135 -4.17 25.83 1.69
C GLN A 135 -4.74 27.12 2.28
N GLN A 136 -5.62 27.03 3.28
CA GLN A 136 -6.18 28.21 3.96
C GLN A 136 -5.09 29.01 4.67
N GLN A 137 -4.12 28.34 5.29
CA GLN A 137 -3.01 29.01 5.97
C GLN A 137 -2.09 29.73 4.96
N GLN A 138 -1.87 29.15 3.78
CA GLN A 138 -1.10 29.80 2.72
C GLN A 138 -1.81 31.05 2.18
N LEU A 139 -3.13 30.99 1.97
CA LEU A 139 -3.94 32.15 1.58
C LEU A 139 -3.93 33.25 2.65
N GLN A 140 -3.98 32.87 3.94
CA GLN A 140 -3.91 33.83 5.03
C GLN A 140 -2.54 34.53 5.11
N GLN A 141 -1.45 33.80 4.84
CA GLN A 141 -0.11 34.38 4.78
C GLN A 141 0.03 35.33 3.58
N GLN A 142 -0.51 34.97 2.41
CA GLN A 142 -0.54 35.85 1.25
C GLN A 142 -1.35 37.14 1.52
N GLN A 143 -2.49 37.02 2.21
CA GLN A 143 -3.30 38.19 2.57
C GLN A 143 -2.57 39.13 3.54
N GLN A 144 -1.81 38.61 4.51
CA GLN A 144 -1.00 39.45 5.39
C GLN A 144 0.10 40.19 4.62
N GLN A 145 0.76 39.53 3.68
CA GLN A 145 1.78 40.16 2.85
C GLN A 145 1.18 41.27 1.99
N GLN A 146 0.00 41.05 1.41
CA GLN A 146 -0.73 42.07 0.65
C GLN A 146 -1.13 43.27 1.53
N GLN A 147 -1.64 43.01 2.75
CA GLN A 147 -1.91 44.08 3.71
C GLN A 147 -0.66 44.89 4.06
N HIS A 148 0.51 44.24 4.17
CA HIS A 148 1.77 44.94 4.43
C HIS A 148 2.15 45.89 3.30
N LEU A 149 2.02 45.43 2.05
CA LEU A 149 2.27 46.24 0.86
C LEU A 149 1.31 47.44 0.78
N ILE A 150 0.02 47.21 1.05
CA ILE A 150 -0.99 48.30 1.10
C ILE A 150 -0.63 49.31 2.17
N LYS A 151 -0.22 48.85 3.36
CA LYS A 151 0.15 49.71 4.48
C LYS A 151 1.40 50.55 4.17
N LEU A 152 2.39 49.95 3.51
CA LEU A 152 3.58 50.64 3.02
C LEU A 152 3.23 51.72 2.00
N HIS A 153 2.36 51.38 1.03
CA HIS A 153 1.92 52.29 -0.01
C HIS A 153 1.14 53.47 0.58
N HIS A 154 0.27 53.21 1.57
CA HIS A 154 -0.48 54.26 2.24
C HIS A 154 0.41 55.21 3.04
N GLN A 155 1.41 54.68 3.76
CA GLN A 155 2.37 55.50 4.49
C GLN A 155 3.16 56.42 3.54
N ASN A 156 3.65 55.87 2.42
CA ASN A 156 4.38 56.65 1.43
C ASN A 156 3.49 57.74 0.80
N GLN A 157 2.23 57.42 0.51
CA GLN A 157 1.26 58.39 -0.01
C GLN A 157 0.99 59.52 0.98
N GLN A 158 0.82 59.23 2.28
CA GLN A 158 0.67 60.29 3.29
C GLN A 158 1.89 61.21 3.34
N GLN A 159 3.10 60.66 3.25
CA GLN A 159 4.32 61.45 3.25
C GLN A 159 4.41 62.38 2.04
N ILE A 160 4.05 61.89 0.84
CA ILE A 160 3.97 62.71 -0.37
C ILE A 160 2.93 63.82 -0.23
N GLN A 161 1.76 63.50 0.33
CA GLN A 161 0.69 64.48 0.51
C GLN A 161 1.10 65.60 1.48
N GLN A 162 1.80 65.25 2.56
CA GLN A 162 2.33 66.22 3.52
C GLN A 162 3.41 67.11 2.88
N GLN A 163 4.32 66.51 2.09
CA GLN A 163 5.33 67.26 1.35
C GLN A 163 4.69 68.22 0.34
N GLN A 164 3.66 67.79 -0.38
CA GLN A 164 2.95 68.65 -1.34
C GLN A 164 2.27 69.83 -0.63
N GLN A 165 1.66 69.60 0.53
CA GLN A 165 1.06 70.68 1.31
C GLN A 165 2.11 71.67 1.85
N GLN A 166 3.30 71.18 2.21
CA GLN A 166 4.42 72.00 2.64
C GLN A 166 4.94 72.88 1.49
N LEU A 167 5.08 72.31 0.28
CA LEU A 167 5.42 73.05 -0.94
C LEU A 167 4.39 74.13 -1.25
N GLN A 168 3.10 73.81 -1.12
CA GLN A 168 2.02 74.76 -1.38
C GLN A 168 2.03 75.92 -0.38
N ARG A 169 2.36 75.64 0.89
CA ARG A 169 2.55 76.68 1.92
C ARG A 169 3.74 77.58 1.61
N ILE A 170 4.88 77.01 1.21
CA ILE A 170 6.07 77.78 0.83
C ILE A 170 5.78 78.66 -0.40
N ALA A 171 5.11 78.12 -1.42
CA ALA A 171 4.72 78.88 -2.60
C ALA A 171 3.81 80.07 -2.24
N GLN A 172 2.86 79.87 -1.32
CA GLN A 172 1.98 80.95 -0.86
C GLN A 172 2.73 82.03 -0.07
N LEU A 173 3.67 81.63 0.79
CA LEU A 173 4.56 82.57 1.51
C LEU A 173 5.44 83.35 0.54
N GLN A 174 5.96 82.71 -0.50
CA GLN A 174 6.77 83.37 -1.53
C GLN A 174 5.95 84.41 -2.29
N LEU A 175 4.68 84.10 -2.62
CA LEU A 175 3.78 85.06 -3.27
C LEU A 175 3.48 86.27 -2.36
N GLN A 176 3.26 86.04 -1.06
CA GLN A 176 3.01 87.11 -0.10
C GLN A 176 4.23 88.02 0.08
N GLN A 177 5.43 87.45 0.13
CA GLN A 177 6.68 88.22 0.18
C GLN A 177 6.83 89.12 -1.05
N GLN A 178 6.55 88.58 -2.25
CA GLN A 178 6.61 89.34 -3.49
C GLN A 178 5.64 90.53 -3.48
N GLN A 179 4.41 90.32 -2.99
CA GLN A 179 3.42 91.39 -2.89
C GLN A 179 3.85 92.50 -1.91
N GLN A 180 4.45 92.12 -0.77
CA GLN A 180 4.96 93.09 0.20
C GLN A 180 6.13 93.91 -0.36
N GLN A 181 7.03 93.27 -1.13
CA GLN A 181 8.14 93.95 -1.78
C GLN A 181 7.64 94.95 -2.84
N GLN A 182 6.60 94.59 -3.60
CA GLN A 182 5.98 95.50 -4.58
C GLN A 182 5.29 96.70 -3.89
N GLN A 183 4.63 96.48 -2.75
CA GLN A 183 4.00 97.56 -1.99
C GLN A 183 5.04 98.51 -1.38
N GLN A 184 6.18 97.99 -0.91
CA GLN A 184 7.27 98.82 -0.39
C GLN A 184 7.92 99.67 -1.49
N GLN A 185 8.07 99.11 -2.70
CA GLN A 185 8.58 99.86 -3.86
C GLN A 185 7.61 101.00 -4.25
N GLN A 186 6.30 100.77 -4.19
CA GLN A 186 5.30 101.80 -4.48
C GLN A 186 5.30 102.91 -3.42
N GLN A 187 5.50 102.57 -2.14
CA GLN A 187 5.58 103.55 -1.06
C GLN A 187 6.85 104.41 -1.16
N GLN A 188 7.98 103.83 -1.57
CA GLN A 188 9.21 104.57 -1.82
C GLN A 188 9.07 105.54 -3.01
N GLN A 189 8.32 105.16 -4.04
CA GLN A 189 8.02 106.04 -5.18
C GLN A 189 7.10 107.22 -4.76
N GLN A 190 6.15 107.00 -3.85
CA GLN A 190 5.32 108.07 -3.27
C GLN A 190 6.11 109.00 -2.35
N GLN A 191 7.05 108.47 -1.55
CA GLN A 191 7.92 109.30 -0.71
C GLN A 191 8.90 110.13 -1.56
N ALA A 192 9.40 109.58 -2.66
CA ALA A 192 10.21 110.32 -3.63
C ALA A 192 9.43 111.45 -4.33
N LEU A 193 8.09 111.33 -4.49
CA LEU A 193 7.24 112.39 -5.03
C LEU A 193 6.93 113.50 -4.02
N GLN A 194 7.05 113.23 -2.72
CA GLN A 194 6.81 114.21 -1.64
C GLN A 194 8.08 114.92 -1.17
N ALA A 195 9.26 114.37 -1.47
CA ALA A 195 10.55 115.04 -1.34
C ALA A 195 10.90 115.83 -2.64
N GLN A 196 10.05 116.78 -3.03
CA GLN A 196 10.44 117.83 -3.98
C GLN A 196 10.97 119.05 -3.20
N PRO A 197 12.27 119.39 -3.26
CA PRO A 197 12.73 120.74 -2.97
C PRO A 197 12.23 121.71 -4.06
N PRO A 198 11.99 123.00 -3.75
CA PRO A 198 11.58 123.97 -4.77
C PRO A 198 12.68 124.14 -5.83
N ILE A 199 12.32 123.72 -7.04
CA ILE A 199 12.77 124.10 -8.39
C ILE A 199 14.10 124.88 -8.48
N GLN A 200 15.12 124.19 -9.01
CA GLN A 200 16.04 124.78 -10.00
C GLN A 200 16.22 123.80 -11.18
N GLN A 201 15.87 124.24 -12.39
CA GLN A 201 16.27 123.66 -13.69
C GLN A 201 17.69 124.19 -14.07
N PRO A 202 18.43 123.77 -15.13
CA PRO A 202 18.33 122.68 -16.15
C PRO A 202 19.71 121.92 -16.34
N PRO A 203 20.10 121.22 -17.46
CA PRO A 203 19.40 120.57 -18.58
C PRO A 203 19.74 119.05 -18.82
N MET A 204 18.90 118.46 -19.68
CA MET A 204 18.95 117.21 -20.48
C MET A 204 20.23 116.35 -20.55
N GLN A 205 20.09 115.00 -20.40
CA GLN A 205 20.66 113.90 -21.23
C GLN A 205 19.86 112.60 -21.00
N GLN A 206 19.04 112.14 -21.96
CA GLN A 206 19.26 111.07 -22.95
C GLN A 206 19.15 109.61 -22.39
N PRO A 207 18.35 108.70 -23.01
CA PRO A 207 17.97 107.43 -22.39
C PRO A 207 18.91 106.26 -22.75
N GLN A 208 19.25 105.42 -21.75
CA GLN A 208 19.85 104.09 -21.97
C GLN A 208 18.85 102.98 -21.58
N PRO A 209 18.69 101.92 -22.41
CA PRO A 209 17.82 100.78 -22.09
C PRO A 209 18.57 99.75 -21.22
N PRO A 210 17.90 99.08 -20.26
CA PRO A 210 18.47 97.92 -19.59
C PRO A 210 18.31 96.62 -20.42
N PRO A 211 19.22 95.65 -20.26
CA PRO A 211 19.25 94.42 -21.04
C PRO A 211 18.26 93.36 -20.55
N SER A 212 17.93 92.48 -21.48
CA SER A 212 16.96 91.39 -21.45
C SER A 212 17.03 90.47 -20.22
N GLN A 213 15.83 90.07 -19.78
CA GLN A 213 15.60 88.99 -18.82
C GLN A 213 16.23 87.67 -19.29
N ALA A 214 17.11 87.11 -18.46
CA ALA A 214 17.49 85.71 -18.55
C ALA A 214 16.53 84.88 -17.69
N LEU A 215 15.65 84.12 -18.35
CA LEU A 215 14.81 83.09 -17.75
C LEU A 215 15.48 81.72 -18.00
N PRO A 216 15.94 80.96 -16.99
CA PRO A 216 16.39 79.60 -17.24
C PRO A 216 15.20 78.65 -17.40
N GLN A 217 15.09 78.10 -18.60
CA GLN A 217 14.22 77.01 -19.01
C GLN A 217 14.73 75.72 -18.36
N GLN A 218 13.94 75.10 -17.47
CA GLN A 218 14.21 73.74 -16.98
C GLN A 218 12.94 72.90 -17.01
N LEU A 219 12.55 72.50 -18.21
CA LEU A 219 11.55 71.45 -18.45
C LEU A 219 12.03 70.59 -19.61
N GLN A 220 12.60 69.43 -19.27
CA GLN A 220 12.88 68.21 -20.05
C GLN A 220 14.16 67.61 -19.43
N GLN A 221 14.30 66.37 -18.99
CA GLN A 221 13.79 65.09 -19.51
C GLN A 221 13.94 64.06 -18.37
N MET A 222 12.90 63.31 -18.02
CA MET A 222 13.11 61.94 -17.54
C MET A 222 11.92 61.08 -17.94
N HIS A 223 11.87 60.75 -19.23
CA HIS A 223 11.11 59.60 -19.69
C HIS A 223 12.00 58.37 -19.45
N HIS A 224 11.70 57.59 -18.41
CA HIS A 224 12.17 56.21 -18.31
C HIS A 224 10.97 55.30 -18.06
N THR A 225 10.34 54.85 -19.15
CA THR A 225 9.48 53.67 -19.12
C THR A 225 10.38 52.45 -19.18
N GLN A 226 10.88 52.01 -18.03
CA GLN A 226 11.63 50.76 -17.91
C GLN A 226 10.61 49.60 -17.83
N HIS A 227 10.26 49.09 -19.02
CA HIS A 227 9.42 47.91 -19.21
C HIS A 227 10.13 46.69 -18.61
N HIS A 228 9.74 46.30 -17.40
CA HIS A 228 10.18 45.05 -16.78
C HIS A 228 9.41 43.88 -17.41
N GLN A 229 10.14 43.00 -18.07
CA GLN A 229 9.66 41.72 -18.59
C GLN A 229 9.80 40.63 -17.50
N PRO A 230 8.78 39.80 -17.22
CA PRO A 230 8.91 38.66 -16.31
C PRO A 230 9.42 37.37 -17.00
N PRO A 231 9.93 36.38 -16.24
CA PRO A 231 10.88 35.35 -16.68
C PRO A 231 10.23 34.15 -17.42
N PRO A 232 11.04 33.29 -18.10
CA PRO A 232 10.53 32.15 -18.86
C PRO A 232 10.06 31.00 -17.95
N GLN A 233 8.93 30.38 -18.35
CA GLN A 233 8.41 29.15 -17.76
C GLN A 233 9.19 27.92 -18.26
N PRO A 234 9.44 26.89 -17.42
CA PRO A 234 10.02 25.63 -17.88
C PRO A 234 8.94 24.77 -18.56
N GLN A 235 9.14 24.44 -19.83
CA GLN A 235 8.34 23.44 -20.53
C GLN A 235 8.81 22.04 -20.13
N CYS A 236 7.94 21.32 -19.42
CA CYS A 236 8.11 19.91 -19.11
C CYS A 236 7.80 19.07 -20.37
N ALA A 237 8.73 18.21 -20.77
CA ALA A 237 8.51 17.17 -21.77
C ALA A 237 7.75 15.99 -21.14
N PRO A 238 6.87 15.29 -21.89
CA PRO A 238 6.49 13.94 -21.55
C PRO A 238 7.27 12.92 -22.40
N GLY A 239 7.84 11.93 -21.71
CA GLY A 239 8.09 10.60 -22.25
C GLY A 239 6.88 9.70 -22.02
#